data_AF-A0A7G8EEJ7-F1
#
_entry.id   AF-A0A7G8EEJ7-F1
#
_cell.length_a   1.000
_cell.length_b   1.000
_cell.length_c   1.000
_cell.angle_alpha   90.00
_cell.angle_beta   90.00
_cell.angle_gamma   90.00
#
_symmetry.space_group_name_H-M   'P 1'
#
loop_
_entity.id
_entity.type
_entity.pdbx_description
1 polymer ?
#
loop_
_entity_poly.entity_id
_entity_poly.type
_entity_poly.pdbx_seq_one_letter_code
_entity_poly.pdbx_strand_id
1 'polypeptide(L)'
;MASAPQPSAADLARYIEQRGEIGKPWMLQMLRLAKLKEAKASMSPEAYIESLQEAHADLMRLGEFWKGREAEVFSGDYSPSDVIEPLPGSPEDR
;
A
#
# COMPACT_ATOMS: atom_id res chain seq x y z
N MET A 1 -2.47 11.22 29.29
CA MET A 1 -2.71 9.88 28.73
C MET A 1 -1.44 9.47 28.00
N ALA A 2 -0.70 8.49 28.51
CA ALA A 2 0.46 7.96 27.78
C ALA A 2 -0.07 7.21 26.54
N SER A 3 0.34 7.61 25.34
CA SER A 3 0.06 6.82 24.13
C SER A 3 0.57 5.40 24.35
N ALA A 4 -0.24 4.41 23.98
CA ALA A 4 0.21 3.02 23.94
C ALA A 4 1.54 2.95 23.18
N PRO A 5 2.50 2.11 23.63
CA PRO A 5 3.77 1.97 22.94
C PRO A 5 3.51 1.59 21.48
N GLN A 6 4.01 2.40 20.56
CA GLN A 6 3.91 2.04 19.14
C GLN A 6 4.75 0.79 18.89
N PRO A 7 4.22 -0.20 18.12
CA PRO A 7 4.97 -1.40 17.79
C PRO A 7 6.24 -1.03 17.01
N SER A 8 7.33 -1.76 17.25
CA SER A 8 8.56 -1.60 16.46
C SER A 8 8.32 -2.04 15.01
N ALA A 9 9.21 -1.65 14.10
CA ALA A 9 9.20 -2.14 12.73
C ALA A 9 9.31 -3.67 12.68
N ALA A 10 10.06 -4.28 13.61
CA ALA A 10 10.19 -5.72 13.73
C ALA A 10 8.87 -6.39 14.17
N ASP A 11 8.16 -5.80 15.14
CA ASP A 11 6.85 -6.30 15.58
C ASP A 11 5.82 -6.18 14.45
N LEU A 12 5.86 -5.06 13.71
CA LEU A 12 4.99 -4.85 12.56
C LEU A 12 5.29 -5.85 11.42
N ALA A 13 6.56 -6.12 11.13
CA ALA A 13 6.94 -7.12 10.13
C ALA A 13 6.41 -8.51 10.49
N ARG A 14 6.62 -8.96 11.74
CA ARG A 14 6.10 -10.24 12.22
C ARG A 14 4.58 -10.32 12.13
N TYR A 15 3.89 -9.23 12.46
CA TYR A 15 2.43 -9.17 12.34
C TYR A 15 1.97 -9.31 10.87
N ILE A 16 2.64 -8.63 9.93
CA ILE A 16 2.33 -8.73 8.49
C ILE A 16 2.52 -10.16 7.99
N GLU A 17 3.63 -10.80 8.37
CA GLU A 17 3.95 -12.18 7.99
C GLU A 17 2.93 -13.18 8.55
N GLN A 18 2.60 -13.08 9.85
CA GLN A 18 1.65 -13.99 10.51
C GLN A 18 0.25 -13.93 9.92
N ARG A 19 -0.14 -12.78 9.37
CA ARG A 19 -1.47 -12.55 8.80
C ARG A 19 -1.52 -12.79 7.29
N GLY A 20 -0.38 -13.11 6.65
CA GLY A 20 -0.30 -13.27 5.19
C GLY A 20 -0.50 -11.96 4.42
N GLU A 21 -0.29 -10.81 5.07
CA GLU A 21 -0.65 -9.49 4.55
C GLU A 21 0.48 -8.84 3.73
N ILE A 22 1.52 -9.61 3.40
CA ILE A 22 2.70 -9.10 2.66
C ILE A 22 2.32 -8.59 1.27
N GLY A 23 1.22 -9.08 0.70
CA GLY A 23 0.68 -8.63 -0.58
C GLY A 23 -0.05 -7.29 -0.53
N LYS A 24 -0.31 -6.72 0.66
CA LYS A 24 -1.04 -5.46 0.82
C LYS A 24 -0.09 -4.27 0.79
N PRO A 25 -0.10 -3.43 -0.26
CA PRO A 25 0.89 -2.36 -0.39
C PRO A 25 0.87 -1.34 0.76
N TRP A 26 -0.29 -1.09 1.36
CA TRP A 26 -0.41 -0.17 2.50
C TRP A 26 0.24 -0.71 3.78
N MET A 27 0.27 -2.04 3.96
CA MET A 27 0.97 -2.66 5.08
C MET A 27 2.48 -2.49 4.96
N LEU A 28 3.01 -2.65 3.75
CA LEU A 28 4.42 -2.41 3.44
C LEU A 28 4.79 -0.92 3.60
N GLN A 29 3.89 -0.02 3.22
CA GLN A 29 4.09 1.40 3.39
C GLN A 29 4.16 1.79 4.88
N MET A 30 3.30 1.20 5.71
CA MET A 30 3.35 1.40 7.16
C MET A 30 4.67 0.87 7.76
N LEU A 31 5.15 -0.28 7.28
CA LEU A 31 6.45 -0.83 7.67
C LEU A 31 7.62 0.08 7.27
N ARG A 32 7.60 0.65 6.06
CA ARG A 32 8.60 1.62 5.61
C ARG A 32 8.66 2.84 6.53
N LEU A 33 7.50 3.41 6.87
CA LEU A 33 7.42 4.56 7.79
C LEU A 33 7.94 4.22 9.19
N ALA A 34 7.63 3.02 9.71
CA ALA A 34 8.16 2.56 11.00
C ALA A 34 9.70 2.48 10.98
N LYS A 35 10.28 1.88 9.92
CA LYS A 35 11.73 1.80 9.74
C LYS A 35 12.38 3.19 9.63
N LEU A 36 11.77 4.11 8.89
CA LEU A 36 12.27 5.49 8.78
C LEU A 36 12.26 6.20 10.13
N LYS A 37 11.19 6.03 10.91
CA LYS A 37 11.07 6.61 12.25
C LYS A 37 12.16 6.09 13.19
N GLU A 38 12.47 4.79 13.15
CA GLU A 38 13.54 4.19 13.94
C GLU A 38 14.93 4.65 13.47
N ALA A 39 15.14 4.74 12.15
CA ALA A 39 16.41 5.17 11.56
C ALA A 39 16.67 6.68 11.67
N LYS A 40 15.66 7.49 12.03
CA LYS A 40 15.75 8.96 12.08
C LYS A 40 16.97 9.48 12.85
N ALA A 41 17.35 8.83 13.95
CA ALA A 41 18.49 9.24 14.77
C ALA A 41 19.86 8.99 14.09
N SER A 42 19.91 8.12 13.09
CA SER A 42 21.11 7.75 12.32
C SER A 42 21.20 8.43 10.95
N MET A 43 20.20 9.23 10.57
CA MET A 43 20.11 9.89 9.27
C MET A 43 20.39 11.38 9.38
N SER A 44 20.87 12.00 8.29
CA SER A 44 20.83 13.45 8.19
C SER A 44 19.37 13.93 8.07
N PRO A 45 19.05 15.15 8.53
CA PRO A 45 17.71 15.70 8.39
C PRO A 45 17.21 15.73 6.94
N GLU A 46 18.10 16.04 6.00
CA GLU A 46 17.79 16.14 4.57
C GLU A 46 17.44 14.77 4.00
N ALA A 47 18.24 13.75 4.28
CA ALA A 47 17.99 12.38 3.82
C ALA A 47 16.70 11.80 4.42
N TYR A 48 16.38 12.15 5.67
CA TYR A 48 15.13 11.76 6.32
C TYR A 48 13.92 12.40 5.63
N ILE A 49 13.99 13.70 5.30
CA ILE A 49 12.92 14.42 4.61
C ILE A 49 12.72 13.87 3.19
N GLU A 50 13.80 13.63 2.44
CA GLU A 50 13.74 13.04 1.10
C GLU A 50 13.07 11.66 1.14
N SER A 51 13.52 10.78 2.04
CA SER A 51 12.93 9.45 2.22
C SER A 51 11.44 9.50 2.60
N LEU A 52 11.04 10.52 3.37
CA LEU A 52 9.64 10.73 3.74
C LEU A 52 8.81 11.23 2.54
N GLN A 53 9.38 12.10 1.70
CA GLN A 53 8.73 12.58 0.47
C GLN A 53 8.53 11.44 -0.53
N GLU A 54 9.51 10.56 -0.70
CA GLU A 54 9.37 9.35 -1.53
C GLU A 54 8.26 8.44 -1.01
N ALA A 55 8.28 8.15 0.30
CA ALA A 55 7.25 7.34 0.93
C ALA A 55 5.86 7.97 0.72
N HIS A 56 5.73 9.28 0.86
CA HIS A 56 4.48 9.98 0.59
C HIS A 56 4.05 9.88 -0.89
N ALA A 57 4.97 10.05 -1.83
CA ALA A 57 4.67 9.92 -3.26
C ALA A 57 4.17 8.51 -3.60
N ASP A 58 4.77 7.47 -3.02
CA ASP A 58 4.32 6.09 -3.19
C ASP A 58 2.93 5.86 -2.62
N LEU A 59 2.64 6.43 -1.45
CA LEU A 59 1.28 6.38 -0.87
C LEU A 59 0.25 7.03 -1.80
N MET A 60 0.58 8.16 -2.42
CA MET A 60 -0.32 8.82 -3.38
C MET A 60 -0.57 7.98 -4.63
N ARG A 61 0.45 7.25 -5.13
CA ARG A 61 0.29 6.32 -6.25
C ARG A 61 -0.64 5.15 -5.93
N LEU A 62 -0.66 4.68 -4.68
CA LEU A 62 -1.60 3.65 -4.24
C LEU A 62 -3.07 4.09 -4.32
N GLY A 63 -3.35 5.38 -4.09
CA GLY A 63 -4.71 5.92 -4.18
C GLY A 63 -5.30 5.80 -5.60
N GLU A 64 -4.51 6.07 -6.63
CA GLU A 64 -4.94 5.86 -8.03
C GLU A 64 -5.09 4.39 -8.39
N PHE A 65 -4.24 3.51 -7.83
CA PHE A 65 -4.28 2.08 -8.08
C PHE A 65 -5.57 1.40 -7.59
N TRP A 66 -6.22 1.93 -6.55
CA TRP A 66 -7.45 1.34 -6.00
C TRP A 66 -8.74 1.78 -6.69
N LYS A 67 -8.71 2.86 -7.49
CA LYS A 67 -9.90 3.34 -8.20
C LYS A 67 -10.42 2.25 -9.14
N GLY A 68 -11.66 1.80 -8.92
CA GLY A 68 -12.29 0.73 -9.70
C GLY A 68 -11.88 -0.69 -9.29
N ARG A 69 -11.05 -0.85 -8.24
CA ARG A 69 -10.61 -2.15 -7.68
C ARG A 69 -10.89 -2.25 -6.18
N GLU A 70 -11.73 -1.38 -5.64
CA GLU A 70 -11.96 -1.26 -4.20
C GLU A 70 -12.53 -2.57 -3.62
N ALA A 71 -13.44 -3.23 -4.33
CA ALA A 71 -14.01 -4.52 -3.91
C ALA A 71 -12.94 -5.63 -3.83
N GLU A 72 -12.04 -5.69 -4.81
CA GLU A 72 -10.92 -6.63 -4.83
C GLU A 72 -9.95 -6.36 -3.68
N VAL A 73 -9.63 -5.09 -3.46
CA VAL A 73 -8.58 -4.68 -2.51
C VAL A 73 -9.06 -4.73 -1.05
N PHE A 74 -10.31 -4.34 -0.77
CA PHE A 74 -10.84 -4.22 0.59
C PHE A 74 -11.73 -5.39 1.01
N SER A 75 -12.43 -6.04 0.07
CA SER A 75 -13.32 -7.17 0.37
C SER A 75 -12.72 -8.52 -0.02
N GLY A 76 -11.70 -8.54 -0.89
CA GLY A 76 -11.08 -9.77 -1.39
C GLY A 76 -11.84 -10.41 -2.56
N ASP A 77 -12.88 -9.75 -3.07
CA ASP A 77 -13.66 -10.21 -4.21
C ASP A 77 -13.01 -9.70 -5.50
N TYR A 78 -12.27 -10.56 -6.19
CA TYR A 78 -11.72 -10.23 -7.49
C TYR A 78 -12.85 -9.95 -8.49
N SER A 79 -12.96 -8.70 -8.95
CA SER A 79 -13.77 -8.34 -10.11
C SER A 79 -12.83 -8.10 -11.28
N PRO A 80 -12.90 -8.89 -12.37
CA PRO A 80 -12.18 -8.56 -13.59
C PRO A 80 -12.56 -7.15 -14.04
N SER A 81 -11.61 -6.41 -14.61
CA SER A 81 -11.93 -5.19 -15.34
C SER A 81 -12.98 -5.53 -16.39
N ASP A 82 -14.10 -4.79 -16.42
CA ASP A 82 -15.06 -4.92 -17.52
C ASP A 82 -14.29 -4.66 -18.83
N VAL A 83 -14.00 -5.72 -19.56
CA VAL A 83 -13.42 -5.62 -20.90
C VAL A 83 -14.46 -4.88 -21.73
N ILE A 84 -14.19 -3.61 -22.06
CA ILE A 84 -15.03 -2.77 -22.94
C ILE A 84 -14.81 -3.16 -24.42
N GLU A 85 -14.14 -4.27 -24.71
CA GLU A 85 -14.06 -4.77 -26.08
C GLU A 85 -15.27 -5.69 -26.34
N PRO A 86 -16.18 -5.33 -27.26
CA PRO A 86 -17.20 -6.26 -27.72
C PRO A 86 -16.51 -7.53 -28.23
N LEU A 87 -17.02 -8.69 -27.81
CA LEU A 87 -16.54 -9.98 -28.31
C LEU A 87 -16.67 -9.99 -29.85
N PRO A 88 -15.71 -10.55 -30.60
CA PRO A 88 -15.80 -10.62 -32.05
C PRO A 88 -17.14 -11.26 -32.48
N GLY A 89 -17.97 -10.53 -33.23
CA GLY A 89 -19.31 -10.95 -33.66
C GLY A 89 -20.47 -10.33 -32.87
N SER A 90 -20.23 -9.19 -32.20
CA SER A 90 -21.27 -8.45 -31.46
C SER A 90 -22.26 -7.75 -32.40
N PRO A 91 -23.46 -7.36 -31.95
CA PRO A 91 -24.42 -6.61 -32.79
C PRO A 91 -23.85 -5.32 -33.37
N GLU A 92 -22.89 -4.70 -32.68
CA GLU A 92 -22.16 -3.51 -33.11
C GLU A 92 -21.17 -3.80 -34.27
N ASP A 93 -20.84 -5.07 -34.54
CA ASP A 93 -19.99 -5.52 -35.66
C ASP A 93 -20.79 -5.77 -36.96
N ARG A 94 -22.12 -5.57 -36.96
CA ARG A 94 -23.00 -5.81 -38.14
C ARG A 94 -23.38 -4.56 -38.90
#